data_AF-A0A9X1CGR0-F1
#
_entry.id   AF-A0A9X1CGR0-F1
#
_cell.length_a   1.000
_cell.length_b   1.000
_cell.length_c   1.000
_cell.angle_alpha   90.00
_cell.angle_beta   90.00
_cell.angle_gamma   90.00
#
_symmetry.space_group_name_H-M   'P 1'
#
loop_
_entity.id
_entity.type
_entity.pdbx_description
1 polymer ?
#
loop_
_entity_poly.entity_id
_entity_poly.type
_entity_poly.pdbx_seq_one_letter_code
_entity_poly.pdbx_strand_id
1 'polypeptide(L)'
;MGLLLNYQWEIFIALEIISVLSLLIFGVIRYFFNKQKLSLLFLLLFIILLILEALLGLLIYQETGEISTFLIIISLFVIYACTFGIFDFMKLDRWMRHKIGGWRGIQLLTEKDIRIMDRQKDPKYTAKKYRRSSTVHLIVFVTVQAGFWIYGTGGTSDLLDYIRDLSWIGTENVAETPYANDTIYGISMIWGLIFIIDFIWSWSYTVFPAKKKD
;
A
#
# COMPACT_ATOMS: atom_id res chain seq x y z
N MET A 1 -27.60 -16.45 4.48
CA MET A 1 -26.35 -16.64 3.70
C MET A 1 -26.51 -16.33 2.22
N GLY A 2 -27.52 -16.85 1.51
CA GLY A 2 -27.72 -16.55 0.09
C GLY A 2 -27.84 -15.05 -0.26
N LEU A 3 -28.48 -14.24 0.59
CA LEU A 3 -28.52 -12.77 0.45
C LEU A 3 -27.12 -12.12 0.53
N LEU A 4 -26.23 -12.61 1.39
CA LEU A 4 -24.88 -12.06 1.55
C LEU A 4 -24.02 -12.35 0.31
N LEU A 5 -24.12 -13.56 -0.24
CA LEU A 5 -23.41 -13.95 -1.46
C LEU A 5 -23.96 -13.25 -2.70
N ASN A 6 -25.28 -13.11 -2.80
CA ASN A 6 -25.92 -12.44 -3.95
C ASN A 6 -25.63 -10.94 -4.00
N TYR A 7 -25.47 -10.28 -2.84
CA TYR A 7 -25.26 -8.83 -2.76
C TYR A 7 -23.88 -8.45 -2.20
N GLN A 8 -22.90 -9.36 -2.26
CA GLN A 8 -21.57 -9.13 -1.68
C GLN A 8 -20.90 -7.86 -2.24
N TRP A 9 -21.06 -7.60 -3.54
CA TRP A 9 -20.49 -6.44 -4.21
C TRP A 9 -21.20 -5.16 -3.81
N GLU A 10 -22.52 -5.17 -3.71
CA GLU A 10 -23.34 -4.03 -3.33
C GLU A 10 -23.09 -3.64 -1.88
N ILE A 11 -22.98 -4.63 -0.98
CA ILE A 11 -22.63 -4.38 0.43
C ILE A 11 -21.23 -3.80 0.52
N PHE A 12 -20.25 -4.36 -0.20
CA PHE A 12 -18.89 -3.85 -0.22
C PHE A 12 -18.81 -2.41 -0.77
N ILE A 13 -19.45 -2.14 -1.91
CA ILE A 13 -19.48 -0.80 -2.51
C ILE A 13 -20.15 0.19 -1.56
N ALA A 14 -21.24 -0.20 -0.90
CA ALA A 14 -21.91 0.65 0.08
C ALA A 14 -21.02 0.96 1.28
N LEU A 15 -20.34 -0.05 1.84
CA LEU A 15 -19.37 0.15 2.93
C LEU A 15 -18.26 1.11 2.49
N GLU A 16 -17.71 0.93 1.30
CA GLU A 16 -16.62 1.74 0.78
C GLU A 16 -17.04 3.20 0.54
N ILE A 17 -18.24 3.42 -0.02
CA ILE A 17 -18.77 4.79 -0.18
C ILE A 17 -18.89 5.48 1.18
N ILE A 18 -19.41 4.77 2.20
CA ILE A 18 -19.56 5.32 3.55
C ILE A 18 -18.19 5.53 4.21
N SER A 19 -17.23 4.63 3.95
CA SER A 19 -15.85 4.69 4.46
C SER A 19 -15.16 5.95 3.93
N VAL A 20 -15.24 6.18 2.61
CA VAL A 20 -14.68 7.35 1.93
C VAL A 20 -15.33 8.63 2.40
N LEU A 21 -16.67 8.67 2.50
CA LEU A 21 -17.39 9.83 3.04
C LEU A 21 -16.96 10.14 4.47
N SER A 22 -16.76 9.12 5.31
CA SER A 22 -16.28 9.28 6.68
C SER A 22 -14.88 9.91 6.71
N LEU A 23 -13.96 9.49 5.83
CA LEU A 23 -12.63 10.11 5.69
C LEU A 23 -12.69 11.56 5.21
N LEU A 24 -13.57 11.88 4.26
CA LEU A 24 -13.74 13.25 3.77
C LEU A 24 -14.25 14.16 4.89
N ILE A 25 -15.28 13.72 5.62
CA ILE A 25 -15.83 14.48 6.75
C ILE A 25 -14.78 14.61 7.86
N PHE A 26 -14.04 13.54 8.17
CA PHE A 26 -12.89 13.60 9.07
C PHE A 26 -11.93 14.73 8.69
N GLY A 27 -11.52 14.80 7.42
CA GLY A 27 -10.60 15.82 6.92
C GLY A 27 -11.17 17.24 7.08
N VAL A 28 -12.42 17.46 6.68
CA VAL A 28 -13.09 18.76 6.80
C VAL A 28 -13.17 19.21 8.26
N ILE A 29 -13.69 18.35 9.16
CA ILE A 29 -13.83 18.67 10.59
C ILE A 29 -12.48 18.92 11.25
N ARG A 30 -11.46 18.14 10.88
CA ARG A 30 -10.13 18.26 11.44
C ARG A 30 -9.40 19.52 11.00
N TYR A 31 -9.33 19.78 9.70
CA TYR A 31 -8.45 20.83 9.17
C TYR A 31 -9.17 22.17 8.98
N PHE A 32 -10.44 22.14 8.56
CA PHE A 32 -11.22 23.36 8.33
C PHE A 32 -11.86 23.88 9.62
N PHE A 33 -12.48 23.01 10.41
CA PHE A 33 -13.12 23.42 11.67
C PHE A 33 -12.22 23.34 12.91
N ASN A 34 -11.02 22.75 12.78
CA ASN A 34 -10.06 22.58 13.88
C ASN A 34 -10.65 21.84 15.10
N LYS A 35 -11.59 20.90 14.88
CA LYS A 35 -12.26 20.12 15.94
C LYS A 35 -11.67 18.71 16.02
N GLN A 36 -10.47 18.60 16.60
CA GLN A 36 -9.71 17.34 16.63
C GLN A 36 -10.50 16.18 17.28
N LYS A 37 -11.11 16.39 18.45
CA LYS A 37 -11.86 15.33 19.16
C LYS A 37 -13.05 14.82 18.34
N LEU A 38 -13.79 15.71 17.69
CA LEU A 38 -14.92 15.34 16.85
C LEU A 38 -14.47 14.61 15.57
N SER A 39 -13.34 15.03 14.98
CA SER A 39 -12.78 14.33 13.81
C SER A 39 -12.47 12.86 14.13
N LEU A 40 -11.99 12.54 15.34
CA LEU A 40 -11.65 11.16 15.72
C LEU A 40 -12.83 10.19 15.62
N LEU A 41 -14.08 10.68 15.79
CA LEU A 41 -15.26 9.84 15.62
C LEU A 41 -15.39 9.32 14.18
N PHE A 42 -15.18 10.19 13.19
CA PHE A 42 -15.24 9.82 11.78
C PHE A 42 -14.08 8.92 11.36
N LEU A 43 -12.90 9.12 11.95
CA LEU A 43 -11.77 8.23 11.75
C LEU A 43 -12.04 6.83 12.35
N LEU A 44 -12.63 6.77 13.54
CA LEU A 44 -13.01 5.52 14.18
C LEU A 44 -14.12 4.80 13.38
N LEU A 45 -15.11 5.54 12.88
CA LEU A 45 -16.14 4.99 12.00
C LEU A 45 -15.53 4.38 10.73
N PHE A 46 -14.60 5.09 10.08
CA PHE A 46 -13.85 4.55 8.94
C PHE A 46 -13.15 3.23 9.28
N ILE A 47 -12.46 3.16 10.42
CA ILE A 47 -11.77 1.93 10.85
C ILE A 47 -12.77 0.79 11.09
N ILE A 48 -13.93 1.06 11.70
CA ILE A 48 -14.96 0.04 11.89
C ILE A 48 -15.47 -0.48 10.55
N LEU A 49 -15.74 0.41 9.59
CA LEU A 49 -16.21 0.02 8.24
C LEU A 49 -15.18 -0.85 7.52
N LEU A 50 -13.90 -0.50 7.59
CA LEU A 50 -12.80 -1.30 7.04
C LEU A 50 -12.74 -2.70 7.68
N ILE A 51 -12.96 -2.80 9.00
CA ILE A 51 -13.01 -4.10 9.68
C ILE A 51 -14.23 -4.91 9.21
N LEU A 52 -15.38 -4.27 9.00
CA LEU A 52 -16.58 -4.94 8.47
C LEU A 52 -16.35 -5.47 7.05
N GLU A 53 -15.65 -4.74 6.19
CA GLU A 53 -15.25 -5.22 4.86
C GLU A 53 -14.33 -6.45 4.97
N ALA A 54 -13.32 -6.40 5.83
CA ALA A 54 -12.44 -7.53 6.09
C ALA A 54 -13.23 -8.78 6.56
N LEU A 55 -14.17 -8.58 7.48
CA LEU A 55 -15.04 -9.65 7.97
C LEU A 55 -15.97 -10.19 6.88
N LEU A 56 -16.51 -9.34 6.01
CA LEU A 56 -17.32 -9.75 4.87
C LEU A 56 -16.51 -10.67 3.94
N GLY A 57 -15.27 -10.31 3.62
CA GLY A 57 -14.36 -11.17 2.83
C GLY A 57 -14.11 -12.53 3.48
N LEU A 58 -13.88 -12.56 4.80
CA LEU A 58 -13.67 -13.80 5.54
C LEU A 58 -14.92 -14.69 5.55
N LEU A 59 -16.11 -14.11 5.74
CA LEU A 59 -17.37 -14.86 5.73
C LEU A 59 -17.64 -15.49 4.36
N ILE A 60 -17.38 -14.76 3.27
CA ILE A 60 -17.53 -15.29 1.91
C ILE A 60 -16.59 -16.48 1.70
N TYR A 61 -15.34 -16.37 2.14
CA TYR A 61 -14.38 -17.47 2.05
C TYR A 61 -14.79 -18.70 2.85
N GLN A 62 -15.34 -18.52 4.06
CA GLN A 62 -15.82 -19.62 4.87
C GLN A 62 -16.97 -20.39 4.19
N GLU A 63 -17.80 -19.71 3.40
CA GLU A 63 -18.93 -20.30 2.69
C GLU A 63 -18.55 -20.93 1.35
N THR A 64 -17.64 -20.30 0.59
CA THR A 64 -17.25 -20.81 -0.74
C THR A 64 -16.10 -21.81 -0.67
N GLY A 65 -15.24 -21.71 0.34
CA GLY A 65 -13.96 -22.43 0.39
C GLY A 65 -12.93 -21.96 -0.64
N GLU A 66 -13.28 -20.97 -1.47
CA GLU A 66 -12.47 -20.48 -2.59
C GLU A 66 -11.92 -19.09 -2.30
N ILE A 67 -10.63 -18.89 -2.59
CA ILE A 67 -10.01 -17.58 -2.57
C ILE A 67 -10.52 -16.79 -3.78
N SER A 68 -11.60 -16.05 -3.58
CA SER A 68 -12.17 -15.20 -4.61
C SER A 68 -11.31 -13.95 -4.84
N THR A 69 -11.40 -13.37 -6.05
CA THR A 69 -10.81 -12.06 -6.36
C THR A 69 -11.22 -10.98 -5.34
N PHE A 70 -12.44 -11.08 -4.82
CA PHE A 70 -12.96 -10.22 -3.77
C PHE A 70 -12.11 -10.30 -2.49
N LEU A 71 -11.86 -11.51 -1.98
CA LEU A 71 -11.02 -11.72 -0.80
C LEU A 71 -9.58 -11.22 -1.03
N ILE A 72 -9.03 -11.44 -2.23
CA ILE A 72 -7.69 -10.97 -2.59
C ILE A 72 -7.61 -9.44 -2.50
N ILE A 73 -8.57 -8.74 -3.13
CA ILE A 73 -8.62 -7.28 -3.13
C ILE A 73 -8.70 -6.74 -1.70
N ILE A 74 -9.62 -7.25 -0.89
CA ILE A 74 -9.79 -6.80 0.51
C ILE A 74 -8.53 -7.08 1.33
N SER A 75 -7.92 -8.26 1.16
CA SER A 75 -6.68 -8.62 1.85
C SER A 75 -5.55 -7.66 1.52
N LEU A 76 -5.40 -7.26 0.25
CA LEU A 76 -4.41 -6.26 -0.16
C LEU A 76 -4.66 -4.90 0.50
N PHE A 77 -5.91 -4.43 0.53
CA PHE A 77 -6.26 -3.17 1.21
C PHE A 77 -5.96 -3.22 2.71
N VAL A 78 -6.33 -4.30 3.39
CA VAL A 78 -6.06 -4.47 4.83
C VAL A 78 -4.56 -4.53 5.10
N ILE A 79 -3.81 -5.35 4.35
CA ILE A 79 -2.35 -5.44 4.49
C ILE A 79 -1.72 -4.06 4.28
N TYR A 80 -2.13 -3.33 3.24
CA TYR A 80 -1.64 -1.99 2.98
C TYR A 80 -1.95 -1.04 4.14
N ALA A 81 -3.20 -1.03 4.63
CA ALA A 81 -3.63 -0.18 5.74
C ALA A 81 -2.80 -0.45 7.02
N CYS A 82 -2.55 -1.71 7.33
CA CYS A 82 -1.78 -2.13 8.52
C CYS A 82 -0.27 -1.89 8.39
N THR A 83 0.27 -1.83 7.16
CA THR A 83 1.72 -1.70 6.92
C THR A 83 2.12 -0.25 6.60
N PHE A 84 1.78 0.21 5.39
CA PHE A 84 2.19 1.51 4.86
C PHE A 84 1.15 2.61 5.14
N GLY A 85 -0.13 2.23 5.22
CA GLY A 85 -1.25 3.16 5.36
C GLY A 85 -1.13 4.10 6.55
N ILE A 86 -0.66 3.62 7.70
CA ILE A 86 -0.44 4.45 8.90
C ILE A 86 0.59 5.56 8.63
N PHE A 87 1.74 5.22 8.03
CA PHE A 87 2.81 6.18 7.77
C PHE A 87 2.40 7.21 6.70
N ASP A 88 1.69 6.76 5.68
CA ASP A 88 1.18 7.64 4.62
C ASP A 88 0.09 8.56 5.14
N PHE A 89 -0.80 8.07 5.99
CA PHE A 89 -1.78 8.91 6.69
C PHE A 89 -1.10 9.98 7.55
N MET A 90 -0.03 9.65 8.28
CA MET A 90 0.74 10.65 9.03
C MET A 90 1.44 11.67 8.13
N LYS A 91 1.86 11.30 6.92
CA LYS A 91 2.45 12.22 5.93
C LYS A 91 1.38 13.13 5.35
N LEU A 92 0.24 12.58 4.97
CA LEU A 92 -0.92 13.30 4.47
C LEU A 92 -1.45 14.29 5.51
N ASP A 93 -1.58 13.88 6.77
CA ASP A 93 -2.03 14.74 7.88
C ASP A 93 -1.14 15.97 8.05
N ARG A 94 0.18 15.80 8.01
CA ARG A 94 1.13 16.94 8.06
C ARG A 94 1.00 17.84 6.83
N TRP A 95 0.89 17.27 5.64
CA TRP A 95 0.72 18.04 4.41
C TRP A 95 -0.59 18.87 4.43
N MET A 96 -1.69 18.27 4.87
CA MET A 96 -2.99 18.93 5.00
C MET A 96 -2.93 20.08 6.01
N ARG A 97 -2.37 19.86 7.20
CA ARG A 97 -2.18 20.91 8.22
C ARG A 97 -1.31 22.05 7.71
N HIS A 98 -0.25 21.74 6.98
CA HIS A 98 0.61 22.76 6.38
C HIS A 98 -0.16 23.60 5.35
N LYS A 99 -0.85 22.93 4.42
CA LYS A 99 -1.56 23.59 3.30
C LYS A 99 -2.75 24.41 3.79
N ILE A 100 -3.62 23.81 4.58
CA ILE A 100 -4.84 24.45 5.08
C ILE A 100 -4.52 25.48 6.17
N GLY A 101 -3.53 25.21 7.02
CA GLY A 101 -3.04 26.19 8.00
C GLY A 101 -2.51 27.45 7.30
N GLY A 102 -1.69 27.28 6.26
CA GLY A 102 -1.21 28.38 5.42
C GLY A 102 -2.33 29.17 4.76
N TRP A 103 -3.33 28.50 4.17
CA TRP A 103 -4.51 29.17 3.59
C TRP A 103 -5.34 29.95 4.61
N ARG A 104 -5.36 29.52 5.86
CA ARG A 104 -6.12 30.15 6.95
C ARG A 104 -5.30 31.13 7.79
N GLY A 105 -4.00 31.27 7.51
CA GLY A 105 -3.09 32.08 8.33
C GLY A 105 -2.92 31.57 9.77
N ILE A 106 -3.21 30.29 10.05
CA ILE A 106 -3.05 29.68 11.38
C ILE A 106 -2.00 28.58 11.37
N GLN A 107 -1.20 28.49 12.43
CA GLN A 107 -0.20 27.44 12.56
C GLN A 107 -0.82 26.16 13.13
N LEU A 108 -1.14 25.20 12.25
CA LEU A 108 -1.67 23.88 12.62
C LEU A 108 -0.56 22.81 12.84
N LEU A 109 0.66 23.10 12.39
CA LEU A 109 1.81 22.20 12.54
C LEU A 109 2.42 22.33 13.93
N THR A 110 2.77 21.19 14.52
CA THR A 110 3.57 21.19 15.76
C THR A 110 5.05 21.43 15.47
N GLU A 111 5.83 21.86 16.47
CA GLU A 111 7.29 22.00 16.32
C GLU A 111 7.97 20.70 15.91
N LYS A 112 7.44 19.55 16.37
CA LYS A 112 7.92 18.24 15.94
C LYS A 112 7.72 18.03 14.45
N ASP A 113 6.56 18.41 13.91
CA ASP A 113 6.25 18.27 12.48
C ASP A 113 7.17 19.15 11.64
N ILE A 114 7.39 20.39 12.07
CA ILE A 114 8.29 21.35 11.40
C ILE A 114 9.71 20.78 11.35
N ARG A 115 10.25 20.29 12.47
CA ARG A 115 11.59 19.67 12.51
C ARG A 115 11.71 18.47 11.57
N ILE A 116 10.66 17.64 11.44
CA ILE A 116 10.67 16.51 10.52
C ILE A 116 10.66 16.99 9.06
N MET A 117 9.85 18.00 8.73
CA MET A 117 9.78 18.58 7.39
C MET A 117 11.11 19.24 7.01
N ASP A 118 11.75 19.96 7.93
CA ASP A 118 13.05 20.60 7.67
C ASP A 118 14.17 19.58 7.45
N ARG A 119 14.19 18.48 8.20
CA ARG A 119 15.12 17.38 7.93
C ARG A 119 14.95 16.78 6.53
N GLN A 120 13.71 16.73 6.03
CA GLN A 120 13.43 16.22 4.68
C GLN A 120 13.85 17.17 3.56
N LYS A 121 14.14 18.44 3.87
CA LYS A 121 14.73 19.38 2.91
C LYS A 121 16.21 19.08 2.66
N ASP A 122 16.90 18.39 3.57
CA ASP A 122 18.30 18.00 3.38
C ASP A 122 18.40 16.85 2.34
N PRO A 123 19.05 17.08 1.17
CA PRO A 123 19.21 16.05 0.15
C PRO A 123 19.93 14.80 0.67
N LYS A 124 20.90 14.96 1.59
CA LYS A 124 21.66 13.83 2.14
C LYS A 124 20.79 12.94 3.01
N TYR A 125 19.95 13.55 3.85
CA TYR A 125 18.99 12.84 4.68
C TYR A 125 17.98 12.07 3.82
N THR A 126 17.42 12.74 2.81
CA THR A 126 16.44 12.17 1.89
C THR A 126 17.03 10.98 1.13
N ALA A 127 18.24 11.11 0.57
CA ALA A 127 18.92 10.02 -0.11
C ALA A 127 19.15 8.81 0.83
N LYS A 128 19.62 9.04 2.07
CA LYS A 128 19.81 7.95 3.06
C LYS A 128 18.50 7.24 3.40
N LYS A 129 17.42 8.00 3.57
CA LYS A 129 16.09 7.46 3.87
C LYS A 129 15.58 6.58 2.72
N TYR A 130 15.63 7.07 1.48
CA TYR A 130 15.15 6.33 0.32
C TYR A 130 15.99 5.08 0.04
N ARG A 131 17.32 5.11 0.23
CA ARG A 131 18.15 3.89 0.17
C ARG A 131 17.70 2.82 1.16
N ARG A 132 17.50 3.19 2.43
CA ARG A 132 17.05 2.22 3.43
C ARG A 132 15.68 1.65 3.08
N SER A 133 14.76 2.51 2.61
CA SER A 133 13.43 2.08 2.18
C SER A 133 13.49 1.12 1.00
N SER A 134 14.27 1.44 -0.04
CA SER A 134 14.42 0.59 -1.23
C SER A 134 15.14 -0.71 -0.92
N THR A 135 16.08 -0.74 0.02
CA THR A 135 16.69 -1.98 0.51
C THR A 135 15.66 -2.88 1.21
N VAL A 136 14.82 -2.32 2.08
CA VAL A 136 13.76 -3.11 2.73
C VAL A 136 12.75 -3.63 1.70
N HIS A 137 12.32 -2.78 0.75
CA HIS A 137 11.39 -3.20 -0.30
C HIS A 137 12.00 -4.30 -1.18
N LEU A 138 13.29 -4.20 -1.53
CA LEU A 138 14.02 -5.24 -2.26
C LEU A 138 14.06 -6.55 -1.49
N ILE A 139 14.36 -6.53 -0.18
CA ILE A 139 14.39 -7.74 0.64
C ILE A 139 13.02 -8.42 0.67
N VAL A 140 11.94 -7.64 0.89
CA VAL A 140 10.57 -8.16 0.88
C VAL A 140 10.23 -8.75 -0.48
N PHE A 141 10.52 -8.01 -1.56
CA PHE A 141 10.26 -8.46 -2.93
C PHE A 141 10.97 -9.78 -3.23
N VAL A 142 12.29 -9.86 -2.99
CA VAL A 142 13.08 -11.09 -3.23
C VAL A 142 12.58 -12.25 -2.37
N THR A 143 12.23 -12.01 -1.12
CA THR A 143 11.75 -13.07 -0.21
C THR A 143 10.41 -13.64 -0.69
N VAL A 144 9.46 -12.78 -1.08
CA VAL A 144 8.15 -13.24 -1.56
C VAL A 144 8.28 -13.92 -2.92
N GLN A 145 9.08 -13.36 -3.84
CA GLN A 145 9.32 -13.98 -5.15
C GLN A 145 9.97 -15.36 -5.03
N ALA A 146 10.99 -15.49 -4.17
CA ALA A 146 11.59 -16.78 -3.88
C ALA A 146 10.56 -17.77 -3.30
N GLY A 147 9.66 -17.31 -2.42
CA GLY A 147 8.56 -18.14 -1.91
C GLY A 147 7.61 -18.61 -3.01
N PHE A 148 7.22 -17.72 -3.94
CA PHE A 148 6.39 -18.10 -5.09
C PHE A 148 7.08 -19.10 -6.00
N TRP A 149 8.38 -18.96 -6.24
CA TRP A 149 9.12 -19.87 -7.10
C TRP A 149 9.33 -21.23 -6.45
N ILE A 150 9.63 -21.26 -5.15
CA ILE A 150 9.73 -22.52 -4.39
C ILE A 150 8.39 -23.26 -4.41
N TYR A 151 7.30 -22.52 -4.25
CA TYR A 151 5.96 -23.08 -4.34
C TYR A 151 5.64 -23.61 -5.75
N GLY A 152 5.99 -22.87 -6.81
CA GLY A 152 5.72 -23.26 -8.20
C GLY A 152 6.56 -24.41 -8.72
N THR A 153 7.86 -24.43 -8.40
CA THR A 153 8.79 -25.49 -8.82
C THR A 153 8.78 -26.71 -7.90
N GLY A 154 8.04 -26.65 -6.78
CA GLY A 154 8.01 -27.73 -5.79
C GLY A 154 9.29 -27.91 -4.99
N GLY A 155 10.24 -26.95 -5.06
CA GLY A 155 11.53 -27.07 -4.39
C GLY A 155 12.50 -25.93 -4.69
N THR A 156 13.78 -26.16 -4.46
CA THR A 156 14.85 -25.17 -4.70
C THR A 156 15.82 -25.57 -5.82
N SER A 157 15.70 -26.79 -6.35
CA SER A 157 16.65 -27.36 -7.31
C SER A 157 16.72 -26.57 -8.62
N ASP A 158 15.57 -26.09 -9.10
CA ASP A 158 15.45 -25.56 -10.47
C ASP A 158 15.53 -24.02 -10.49
N LEU A 159 15.60 -23.37 -9.32
CA LEU A 159 15.60 -21.91 -9.19
C LEU A 159 16.78 -21.27 -9.93
N LEU A 160 17.95 -21.91 -9.93
CA LEU A 160 19.14 -21.37 -10.59
C LEU A 160 19.00 -21.33 -12.10
N ASP A 161 18.23 -22.24 -12.70
CA ASP A 161 18.03 -22.30 -14.14
C ASP A 161 17.16 -21.12 -14.60
N TYR A 162 16.10 -20.81 -13.86
CA TYR A 162 15.25 -19.63 -14.09
C TYR A 162 15.94 -18.28 -13.81
N ILE A 163 17.02 -18.25 -13.02
CA ILE A 163 17.82 -17.03 -12.83
C ILE A 163 18.77 -16.83 -14.02
N ARG A 164 19.29 -17.91 -14.59
CA ARG A 164 20.24 -17.88 -15.71
C ARG A 164 19.54 -17.65 -17.05
N ASP A 165 18.37 -18.24 -17.22
CA ASP A 165 17.52 -18.05 -18.37
C ASP A 165 16.34 -17.15 -17.99
N LEU A 166 16.28 -15.96 -18.59
CA LEU A 166 15.21 -14.97 -18.38
C LEU A 166 14.19 -14.97 -19.53
N SER A 167 14.26 -15.94 -20.44
CA SER A 167 13.34 -16.06 -21.58
C SER A 167 11.87 -16.23 -21.17
N TRP A 168 11.63 -16.76 -19.98
CA TRP A 168 10.30 -16.94 -19.38
C TRP A 168 9.63 -15.62 -18.99
N ILE A 169 10.36 -14.50 -18.91
CA ILE A 169 9.77 -13.20 -18.55
C ILE A 169 8.92 -12.68 -19.71
N GLY A 170 7.61 -12.57 -19.48
CA GLY A 170 6.65 -12.05 -20.47
C GLY A 170 6.11 -13.10 -21.44
N THR A 171 6.36 -14.39 -21.20
CA THR A 171 5.70 -15.47 -21.94
C THR A 171 4.20 -15.52 -21.60
N GLU A 172 3.40 -16.02 -22.54
CA GLU A 172 1.96 -16.27 -22.31
C GLU A 172 1.70 -17.64 -21.67
N ASN A 173 2.70 -18.53 -21.63
CA ASN A 173 2.58 -19.89 -21.11
C ASN A 173 3.22 -20.01 -19.72
N VAL A 174 2.38 -20.12 -18.68
CA VAL A 174 2.84 -20.24 -17.28
C VAL A 174 3.67 -21.49 -17.03
N ALA A 175 3.47 -22.57 -17.78
CA ALA A 175 4.22 -23.80 -17.59
C ALA A 175 5.73 -23.63 -17.87
N GLU A 176 6.11 -22.57 -18.59
CA GLU A 176 7.50 -22.22 -18.88
C GLU A 176 8.11 -21.30 -17.80
N THR A 177 7.33 -20.94 -16.78
CA THR A 177 7.73 -19.99 -15.73
C THR A 177 7.93 -20.71 -14.39
N PRO A 178 8.64 -20.10 -13.42
CA PRO A 178 8.79 -20.69 -12.09
C PRO A 178 7.53 -20.58 -11.21
N TYR A 179 6.39 -20.10 -11.73
CA TYR A 179 5.18 -19.83 -10.96
C TYR A 179 4.14 -20.94 -11.08
N ALA A 180 3.39 -21.17 -10.01
CA ALA A 180 2.43 -22.28 -9.92
C ALA A 180 1.17 -22.11 -10.79
N ASN A 181 0.79 -20.89 -11.14
CA ASN A 181 -0.43 -20.57 -11.91
C ASN A 181 -0.39 -19.15 -12.50
N ASP A 182 -1.30 -18.87 -13.43
CA ASP A 182 -1.44 -17.57 -14.11
C ASP A 182 -1.65 -16.40 -13.16
N THR A 183 -2.35 -16.64 -12.04
CA THR A 183 -2.63 -15.57 -11.07
C THR A 183 -1.36 -15.11 -10.37
N ILE A 184 -0.55 -16.05 -9.86
CA ILE A 184 0.72 -15.70 -9.18
C ILE A 184 1.72 -15.11 -10.16
N TYR A 185 1.79 -15.66 -11.38
CA TYR A 185 2.65 -15.12 -12.43
C TYR A 185 2.26 -13.67 -12.79
N GLY A 186 0.98 -13.42 -13.07
CA GLY A 186 0.46 -12.09 -13.40
C GLY A 186 0.68 -11.07 -12.27
N ILE A 187 0.40 -11.45 -11.02
CA ILE A 187 0.67 -10.60 -9.85
C ILE A 187 2.17 -10.28 -9.78
N SER A 188 3.03 -11.27 -10.00
CA SER A 188 4.48 -11.10 -9.91
C SER A 188 5.05 -10.21 -11.00
N MET A 189 4.52 -10.29 -12.23
CA MET A 189 4.93 -9.40 -13.33
C MET A 189 4.51 -7.95 -13.09
N ILE A 190 3.28 -7.73 -12.65
CA ILE A 190 2.79 -6.37 -12.32
C ILE A 190 3.59 -5.81 -11.15
N TRP A 191 3.76 -6.59 -10.07
CA TRP A 191 4.51 -6.14 -8.90
C TRP A 191 5.98 -5.91 -9.22
N GLY A 192 6.61 -6.75 -10.06
CA GLY A 192 7.97 -6.57 -10.54
C GLY A 192 8.16 -5.25 -11.30
N LEU A 193 7.24 -4.91 -12.20
CA LEU A 193 7.27 -3.62 -12.91
C LEU A 193 7.16 -2.43 -11.94
N ILE A 194 6.19 -2.47 -11.02
CA ILE A 194 6.01 -1.42 -10.00
C ILE A 194 7.27 -1.30 -9.13
N PHE A 195 7.84 -2.42 -8.72
CA PHE A 195 9.07 -2.47 -7.92
C PHE A 195 10.25 -1.81 -8.65
N ILE A 196 10.45 -2.11 -9.94
CA ILE A 196 11.53 -1.50 -10.73
C ILE A 196 11.38 0.03 -10.76
N ILE A 197 10.17 0.52 -11.02
CA ILE A 197 9.88 1.96 -11.07
C ILE A 197 10.18 2.61 -9.70
N ASP A 198 9.67 2.03 -8.61
CA ASP A 198 9.91 2.53 -7.24
C ASP A 198 11.40 2.48 -6.86
N PHE A 199 12.11 1.43 -7.26
CA PHE A 199 13.52 1.27 -6.97
C PHE A 199 14.36 2.31 -7.70
N ILE A 200 14.13 2.50 -9.00
CA ILE A 200 14.79 3.55 -9.80
C ILE A 200 14.50 4.93 -9.20
N TRP A 201 13.23 5.21 -8.88
CA TRP A 201 12.83 6.48 -8.28
C TRP A 201 13.55 6.73 -6.94
N SER A 202 13.57 5.74 -6.06
CA SER A 202 14.22 5.83 -4.74
C SER A 202 15.74 6.05 -4.86
N TRP A 203 16.39 5.37 -5.80
CA TRP A 203 17.83 5.51 -6.03
C TRP A 203 18.21 6.79 -6.79
N SER A 204 17.29 7.39 -7.54
CA SER A 204 17.52 8.68 -8.21
C SER A 204 17.96 9.77 -7.24
N TYR A 205 17.43 9.79 -6.01
CA TYR A 205 17.85 10.73 -4.96
C TYR A 205 19.30 10.55 -4.50
N THR A 206 19.89 9.37 -4.71
CA THR A 206 21.29 9.08 -4.38
C THR A 206 22.21 9.39 -5.55
N VAL A 207 21.82 8.99 -6.77
CA VAL A 207 22.66 9.16 -7.98
C VAL A 207 22.62 10.61 -8.46
N PHE A 208 21.45 11.26 -8.37
CA PHE A 208 21.20 12.63 -8.81
C PHE A 208 20.64 13.47 -7.64
N PRO A 209 21.47 13.79 -6.62
CA PRO A 209 20.99 14.55 -5.48
C PRO A 209 20.54 15.94 -5.91
N ALA A 210 19.37 16.37 -5.43
CA ALA A 210 18.89 17.73 -5.66
C ALA A 210 19.90 18.75 -5.11
N LYS A 211 20.21 19.79 -5.89
CA LYS A 211 21.04 20.90 -5.43
C LYS A 211 20.34 21.60 -4.25
N LYS A 212 21.09 21.96 -3.21
CA LYS A 212 20.57 22.85 -2.17
C LYS A 212 20.07 24.13 -2.88
N LYS A 213 18.82 24.52 -2.64
CA LYS A 213 18.41 25.89 -2.89
C LYS A 213 19.08 26.72 -1.80
N ASP A 214 20.09 27.47 -2.19
CA ASP A 214 20.68 28.53 -1.37
C ASP A 214 19.65 29.64 -1.10
#